data_AF-A0A3D5HCE4-F1
#
_entry.id   AF-A0A3D5HCE4-F1
#
_cell.length_a   1.000
_cell.length_b   1.000
_cell.length_c   1.000
_cell.angle_alpha   90.00
_cell.angle_beta   90.00
_cell.angle_gamma   90.00
#
_symmetry.space_group_name_H-M   'P 1'
#
loop_
_entity.id
_entity.type
_entity.pdbx_description
1 polymer ?
#
loop_
_entity_poly.entity_id
_entity_poly.type
_entity_poly.pdbx_seq_one_letter_code
_entity_poly.pdbx_strand_id
1 'polypeptide(L)'
;MFRKYSLNRLLALFTTAGFLFLMTDSIIEHWSAFSQEIMCFIPVVFSAIGLVVGILAVWQWKDRWVRRFHVLLLASFVVSAAGLYFHIMEEEDDEQFTAEQREHEKDEKEKPLLAPLSFAGLAAFGLLGTSKKWQTEIV
;
A
#
# COMPACT_ATOMS: atom_id res chain seq x y z
N MET A 1 -9.61 -6.26 -31.94
CA MET A 1 -8.98 -4.92 -32.01
C MET A 1 -8.34 -4.64 -30.64
N PHE A 2 -7.02 -4.81 -30.52
CA PHE A 2 -6.33 -4.58 -29.24
C PHE A 2 -6.29 -3.09 -28.94
N ARG A 3 -6.95 -2.68 -27.84
CA ARG A 3 -6.89 -1.31 -27.33
C ARG A 3 -5.46 -1.03 -26.90
N LYS A 4 -4.71 -0.20 -27.64
CA LYS A 4 -3.36 0.21 -27.23
C LYS A 4 -3.47 1.01 -25.93
N TYR A 5 -2.96 0.46 -24.84
CA TYR A 5 -2.86 1.17 -23.57
C TYR A 5 -1.65 2.11 -23.62
N SER A 6 -1.82 3.36 -23.17
CA SER A 6 -0.69 4.26 -22.96
C SER A 6 0.15 3.77 -21.79
N LEU A 7 1.44 4.08 -21.78
CA LEU A 7 2.35 3.76 -20.67
C LEU A 7 1.77 4.19 -19.31
N ASN A 8 1.20 5.39 -19.26
CA ASN A 8 0.53 5.94 -18.07
C ASN A 8 -0.57 5.01 -17.53
N ARG A 9 -1.37 4.44 -18.42
CA ARG A 9 -2.47 3.54 -18.06
C ARG A 9 -1.99 2.14 -17.70
N LEU A 10 -0.88 1.69 -18.29
CA LEU A 10 -0.20 0.46 -17.89
C LEU A 10 0.40 0.61 -16.49
N LEU A 11 1.05 1.73 -16.17
CA LEU A 11 1.55 2.02 -14.83
C LEU A 11 0.40 2.06 -13.82
N ALA A 12 -0.71 2.76 -14.13
CA ALA A 12 -1.88 2.76 -13.26
C ALA A 12 -2.50 1.37 -13.07
N LEU A 13 -2.52 0.53 -14.12
CA LEU A 13 -2.98 -0.87 -14.03
C LEU A 13 -2.05 -1.71 -13.16
N PHE A 14 -0.74 -1.60 -13.35
CA PHE A 14 0.27 -2.26 -12.53
C PHE A 14 0.11 -1.89 -11.06
N THR A 15 -0.02 -0.59 -10.76
CA THR A 15 -0.27 -0.09 -9.41
C THR A 15 -1.59 -0.59 -8.84
N THR A 16 -2.65 -0.65 -9.64
CA THR A 16 -3.95 -1.21 -9.22
C THR A 16 -3.83 -2.68 -8.85
N ALA A 17 -3.10 -3.47 -9.65
CA ALA A 17 -2.83 -4.88 -9.35
C ALA A 17 -1.97 -5.03 -8.09
N GLY A 18 -1.01 -4.14 -7.86
CA GLY A 18 -0.22 -4.13 -6.63
C GLY A 18 -1.08 -3.90 -5.39
N PHE A 19 -2.12 -3.06 -5.43
CA PHE A 19 -3.04 -2.90 -4.30
C PHE A 19 -3.83 -4.18 -4.01
N LEU A 20 -4.19 -4.98 -5.02
CA LEU A 20 -4.79 -6.29 -4.80
C LEU A 20 -3.80 -7.24 -4.09
N PHE A 21 -2.54 -7.23 -4.52
CA PHE A 21 -1.51 -8.06 -3.89
C PHE A 21 -1.27 -7.64 -2.44
N LEU A 22 -1.07 -6.35 -2.18
CA LEU A 22 -0.91 -5.79 -0.83
C LEU A 22 -2.11 -6.09 0.07
N MET A 23 -3.33 -5.98 -0.44
CA MET A 23 -4.52 -6.35 0.33
C MET A 23 -4.48 -7.82 0.75
N THR A 24 -4.13 -8.71 -0.18
CA THR A 24 -4.08 -10.16 0.06
C THR A 24 -2.96 -10.50 1.05
N ASP A 25 -1.79 -9.92 0.84
CA ASP A 25 -0.60 -10.08 1.67
C ASP A 25 -0.87 -9.61 3.10
N SER A 26 -1.40 -8.39 3.27
CA SER A 26 -1.77 -7.85 4.58
C SER A 26 -2.85 -8.66 5.28
N ILE A 27 -3.84 -9.22 4.55
CA ILE A 27 -4.84 -10.12 5.14
C ILE A 27 -4.20 -11.39 5.68
N ILE A 28 -3.29 -12.01 4.92
CA ILE A 28 -2.62 -13.25 5.33
C ILE A 28 -1.76 -12.99 6.57
N GLU A 29 -1.00 -11.88 6.55
CA GLU A 29 -0.06 -11.54 7.60
C GLU A 29 -0.73 -11.16 8.92
N HIS A 30 -1.85 -10.43 8.86
CA HIS A 30 -2.52 -9.91 10.06
C HIS A 30 -3.77 -10.71 10.45
N TRP A 31 -4.01 -11.88 9.85
CA TRP A 31 -5.23 -12.66 10.04
C TRP A 31 -5.55 -12.94 11.52
N SER A 32 -4.55 -13.36 12.29
CA SER A 32 -4.68 -13.62 13.73
C SER A 32 -4.80 -12.34 14.54
N ALA A 33 -4.11 -11.28 14.13
CA ALA A 33 -4.04 -10.00 14.82
C ALA A 33 -5.33 -9.16 14.70
N PHE A 34 -6.16 -9.39 13.68
CA PHE A 34 -7.40 -8.63 13.47
C PHE A 34 -8.40 -8.67 14.63
N SER A 35 -8.36 -9.72 15.45
CA SER A 35 -9.24 -9.83 16.61
C SER A 35 -8.79 -9.01 17.82
N GLN A 36 -7.53 -8.59 17.84
CA GLN A 36 -6.89 -7.94 18.99
C GLN A 36 -6.54 -6.49 18.69
N GLU A 37 -6.02 -6.21 17.49
CA GLU A 37 -5.50 -4.90 17.12
C GLU A 37 -6.23 -4.30 15.93
N ILE A 38 -7.02 -3.25 16.19
CA ILE A 38 -7.82 -2.59 15.15
C ILE A 38 -6.95 -1.88 14.10
N MET A 39 -5.73 -1.48 14.48
CA MET A 39 -4.79 -0.79 13.60
C MET A 39 -4.33 -1.68 12.43
N CYS A 40 -4.32 -3.00 12.60
CA CYS A 40 -3.97 -3.96 11.55
C CYS A 40 -4.92 -3.90 10.34
N PHE A 41 -6.13 -3.36 10.50
CA PHE A 41 -7.07 -3.19 9.39
C PHE A 41 -6.69 -2.04 8.43
N ILE A 42 -5.88 -1.08 8.87
CA ILE A 42 -5.51 0.10 8.07
C ILE A 42 -4.95 -0.32 6.69
N PRO A 43 -3.90 -1.15 6.59
CA PRO A 43 -3.35 -1.54 5.28
C PRO A 43 -4.35 -2.29 4.40
N VAL A 44 -5.21 -3.13 4.99
CA VAL A 44 -6.24 -3.89 4.25
C VAL A 44 -7.32 -2.97 3.66
N VAL A 45 -7.92 -2.13 4.51
CA VAL A 45 -8.98 -1.20 4.10
C VAL A 45 -8.43 -0.19 3.10
N PHE A 46 -7.23 0.34 3.35
CA PHE A 46 -6.57 1.27 2.44
C PHE A 46 -6.31 0.63 1.07
N SER A 47 -5.81 -0.61 1.05
CA SER A 47 -5.58 -1.36 -0.20
C SER A 47 -6.87 -1.67 -0.94
N ALA A 48 -7.95 -2.01 -0.24
CA ALA A 48 -9.26 -2.24 -0.85
C ALA A 48 -9.81 -0.96 -1.51
N ILE A 49 -9.70 0.20 -0.85
CA ILE A 49 -10.08 1.49 -1.41
C ILE A 49 -9.20 1.82 -2.63
N GLY A 50 -7.89 1.65 -2.49
CA GLY A 50 -6.91 1.83 -3.57
C GLY A 50 -7.23 0.99 -4.79
N LEU A 51 -7.58 -0.29 -4.60
CA LEU A 51 -7.98 -1.22 -5.64
C LEU A 51 -9.25 -0.76 -6.36
N VAL A 52 -10.31 -0.43 -5.62
CA VAL A 52 -11.59 0.03 -6.22
C VAL A 52 -11.39 1.31 -7.03
N VAL A 53 -10.70 2.31 -6.45
CA VAL A 53 -10.44 3.57 -7.14
C VAL A 53 -9.50 3.38 -8.32
N GLY A 54 -8.49 2.51 -8.19
CA GLY A 54 -7.58 2.11 -9.26
C GLY A 54 -8.30 1.45 -10.44
N ILE A 55 -9.19 0.49 -10.18
CA ILE A 55 -10.04 -0.15 -11.20
C ILE A 55 -10.88 0.91 -11.92
N LEU A 56 -11.53 1.82 -11.20
CA LEU A 56 -12.34 2.88 -11.79
C LEU A 56 -11.50 3.87 -12.60
N ALA A 57 -10.29 4.21 -12.12
CA ALA A 57 -9.35 5.07 -12.82
C ALA A 57 -8.87 4.42 -14.11
N VAL A 58 -8.43 3.16 -14.07
CA VAL A 58 -7.97 2.41 -15.24
C VAL A 58 -9.11 2.16 -16.21
N TRP A 59 -10.30 1.77 -15.76
CA TRP A 59 -11.41 1.43 -16.65
C TRP A 59 -11.96 2.66 -17.37
N GLN A 60 -12.26 3.74 -16.63
CA GLN A 60 -12.90 4.93 -17.18
C GLN A 60 -11.90 5.94 -17.76
N TRP A 61 -10.68 6.01 -17.22
CA TRP A 61 -9.62 6.96 -17.57
C TRP A 61 -10.06 8.45 -17.57
N LYS A 62 -11.09 8.79 -16.79
CA LYS A 62 -11.63 10.15 -16.62
C LYS A 62 -10.86 10.91 -15.54
N ASP A 63 -10.75 12.23 -15.69
CA ASP A 63 -9.99 13.14 -14.83
C ASP A 63 -10.34 12.96 -13.36
N ARG A 64 -11.64 12.91 -13.04
CA ARG A 64 -12.14 12.68 -11.68
C ARG A 64 -11.55 11.44 -11.00
N TRP A 65 -11.41 10.33 -11.72
CA TRP A 65 -10.96 9.06 -11.14
C TRP A 65 -9.45 8.98 -11.09
N VAL A 66 -8.78 9.45 -12.14
CA VAL A 66 -7.31 9.57 -12.15
C VAL A 66 -6.85 10.50 -11.02
N ARG A 67 -7.57 11.59 -10.74
CA ARG A 67 -7.28 12.50 -9.61
C ARG A 67 -7.44 11.84 -8.25
N ARG A 68 -8.55 11.14 -8.03
CA ARG A 68 -8.80 10.41 -6.78
C ARG A 68 -7.73 9.34 -6.55
N PHE A 69 -7.37 8.62 -7.61
CA PHE A 69 -6.29 7.64 -7.56
C PHE A 69 -4.94 8.31 -7.25
N HIS A 70 -4.63 9.44 -7.88
CA HIS A 70 -3.41 10.21 -7.59
C HIS A 70 -3.33 10.65 -6.12
N VAL A 71 -4.43 11.17 -5.56
CA VAL A 71 -4.48 11.55 -4.13
C VAL A 71 -4.31 10.34 -3.22
N LEU A 72 -4.92 9.19 -3.55
CA LEU A 72 -4.71 7.95 -2.79
C LEU A 72 -3.25 7.48 -2.85
N LEU A 73 -2.59 7.62 -4.01
CA LEU A 73 -1.18 7.28 -4.13
C LEU A 73 -0.30 8.18 -3.25
N LEU A 74 -0.63 9.48 -3.13
CA LEU A 74 0.03 10.35 -2.16
C LEU A 74 -0.22 9.91 -0.72
N ALA A 75 -1.46 9.57 -0.37
CA ALA A 75 -1.82 9.06 0.95
C ALA A 75 -1.10 7.74 1.29
N SER A 76 -0.76 6.93 0.28
CA SER A 76 -0.01 5.68 0.45
C SER A 76 1.37 5.89 1.06
N PHE A 77 2.02 7.05 0.85
CA PHE A 77 3.26 7.39 1.54
C PHE A 77 3.05 7.61 3.03
N VAL A 78 1.91 8.21 3.42
CA VAL A 78 1.56 8.41 4.84
C VAL A 78 1.28 7.06 5.50
N VAL A 79 0.52 6.18 4.84
CA VAL A 79 0.26 4.82 5.33
C VAL A 79 1.55 4.02 5.45
N SER A 80 2.44 4.11 4.46
CA SER A 80 3.76 3.47 4.48
C SER A 80 4.62 3.97 5.64
N ALA A 81 4.69 5.28 5.87
CA ALA A 81 5.44 5.87 6.97
C ALA A 81 4.86 5.46 8.35
N ALA A 82 3.53 5.47 8.50
CA ALA A 82 2.87 5.03 9.72
C ALA A 82 3.11 3.53 9.99
N GLY A 83 2.97 2.68 8.97
CA GLY A 83 3.24 1.25 9.09
C GLY A 83 4.69 0.97 9.48
N LEU A 84 5.65 1.68 8.87
CA LEU A 84 7.06 1.56 9.21
C LEU A 84 7.33 1.98 10.66
N TYR A 85 6.71 3.07 11.12
CA TYR A 85 6.83 3.54 12.49
C TYR A 85 6.32 2.52 13.51
N PHE A 86 5.14 1.92 13.26
CA PHE A 86 4.59 0.90 14.15
C PHE A 86 5.44 -0.37 14.19
N HIS A 87 5.98 -0.81 13.04
CA HIS A 87 6.89 -1.96 13.01
C HIS A 87 8.18 -1.72 13.83
N ILE A 88 8.75 -0.52 13.77
CA ILE A 88 9.98 -0.19 14.53
C ILE A 88 9.69 -0.10 16.02
N MET A 89 8.58 0.52 16.41
CA MET A 89 8.24 0.66 17.84
C MET A 89 7.95 -0.69 18.50
N GLU A 90 7.25 -1.60 17.82
CA GLU A 90 7.02 -2.94 18.34
C GLU A 90 8.33 -3.73 18.48
N GLU A 91 9.28 -3.58 17.55
CA GLU A 91 10.60 -4.22 17.64
C GLU A 91 11.41 -3.71 18.85
N GLU A 92 11.36 -2.40 19.14
CA GLU A 92 12.01 -1.82 20.33
C GLU A 92 11.39 -2.31 21.65
N ASP A 93 10.06 -2.53 21.69
CA ASP A 93 9.37 -3.07 22.87
C ASP A 93 9.71 -4.56 23.08
N ASP A 94 9.75 -5.36 22.00
CA ASP A 94 10.17 -6.77 22.02
C ASP A 94 11.64 -6.92 22.45
N GLU A 95 12.49 -5.95 22.10
CA GLU A 95 13.89 -5.98 22.46
C GLU A 95 14.15 -5.84 23.97
N GLN A 96 13.23 -5.20 24.71
CA GLN A 96 13.34 -4.99 26.17
C GLN A 96 13.02 -6.24 27.00
N PHE A 97 12.50 -7.31 26.39
CA PHE A 97 12.26 -8.59 27.06
C PHE A 97 13.57 -9.37 27.28
N THR A 98 13.70 -9.99 28.46
CA THR A 98 14.89 -10.78 28.84
C THR A 98 15.07 -12.02 27.94
N ALA A 99 16.30 -12.50 27.78
CA ALA A 99 16.63 -13.64 26.91
C ALA A 99 15.82 -14.92 27.18
N GLU A 100 15.36 -15.15 28.42
CA GLU A 100 14.46 -16.26 28.78
C GLU A 100 13.02 -16.07 28.28
N GLN A 101 12.53 -14.83 28.18
CA GLN A 101 11.20 -14.53 27.63
C GLN A 101 11.21 -14.68 26.09
N ARG A 102 12.30 -14.30 25.43
CA ARG A 102 12.52 -14.50 23.99
C ARG A 102 12.57 -15.97 23.56
N GLU A 103 12.94 -16.91 24.43
CA GLU A 103 12.93 -18.34 24.08
C GLU A 103 11.51 -18.93 24.02
N HIS A 104 10.55 -18.35 24.74
CA HIS A 104 9.14 -18.74 24.67
C HIS A 104 8.38 -18.08 23.51
N GLU A 105 8.87 -16.94 23.01
CA GLU A 105 8.24 -16.15 21.95
C GLU A 105 8.87 -16.36 20.56
N LYS A 106 9.97 -17.13 20.50
CA LYS A 106 10.79 -17.41 19.30
C LYS A 106 10.09 -18.09 18.11
N ASP A 107 8.79 -18.39 18.23
CA ASP A 107 7.95 -18.85 17.12
C ASP A 107 7.25 -17.69 16.39
N GLU A 108 7.37 -16.45 16.89
CA GLU A 108 6.91 -15.26 16.19
C GLU A 108 7.93 -14.80 15.15
N LYS A 109 7.53 -14.94 13.89
CA LYS A 109 8.30 -14.57 12.70
C LYS A 109 8.59 -13.06 12.73
N GLU A 110 9.85 -12.65 12.55
CA GLU A 110 10.24 -11.23 12.43
C GLU A 110 9.26 -10.46 11.53
N LYS A 111 8.71 -9.36 12.05
CA LYS A 111 7.70 -8.53 11.36
C LYS A 111 8.36 -7.84 10.16
N PRO A 112 8.01 -8.18 8.91
CA PRO A 112 8.77 -7.74 7.76
C PRO A 112 8.55 -6.26 7.44
N LEU A 113 9.62 -5.46 7.55
CA LEU A 113 9.64 -4.04 7.13
C LEU A 113 9.34 -3.83 5.63
N LEU A 114 9.40 -4.88 4.83
CA LEU A 114 9.13 -4.86 3.38
C LEU A 114 7.67 -4.53 3.05
N ALA A 115 6.72 -4.91 3.91
CA ALA A 115 5.30 -4.69 3.64
C ALA A 115 4.95 -3.18 3.65
N PRO A 116 5.30 -2.38 4.68
CA PRO A 116 5.12 -0.94 4.65
C PRO A 116 5.85 -0.26 3.48
N LEU A 117 7.08 -0.68 3.14
CA LEU A 117 7.85 -0.07 2.05
C LEU A 117 7.24 -0.34 0.66
N SER A 118 6.55 -1.47 0.50
CA SER A 118 5.90 -1.84 -0.75
C SER A 118 4.73 -0.88 -1.10
N PHE A 119 4.03 -0.31 -0.11
CA PHE A 119 3.05 0.76 -0.32
C PHE A 119 3.68 2.03 -0.91
N ALA A 120 4.86 2.44 -0.44
CA ALA A 120 5.58 3.60 -0.97
C ALA A 120 6.13 3.34 -2.38
N GLY A 121 6.74 2.17 -2.61
CA GLY A 121 7.26 1.80 -3.92
C GLY A 121 6.16 1.77 -4.99
N LEU A 122 5.02 1.13 -4.67
CA LEU A 122 3.87 1.06 -5.56
C LEU A 122 3.28 2.45 -5.85
N ALA A 123 3.20 3.30 -4.84
CA ALA A 123 2.75 4.68 -4.95
C ALA A 123 3.61 5.48 -5.92
N ALA A 124 4.94 5.38 -5.82
CA ALA A 124 5.87 6.07 -6.73
C ALA A 124 5.60 5.72 -8.19
N PHE A 125 5.47 4.43 -8.53
CA PHE A 125 5.13 4.00 -9.90
C PHE A 125 3.76 4.53 -10.37
N GLY A 126 2.74 4.49 -9.50
CA GLY A 126 1.42 4.99 -9.82
C GLY A 126 1.40 6.50 -10.06
N LEU A 127 2.18 7.26 -9.29
CA LEU A 127 2.32 8.71 -9.46
C LEU A 127 2.96 9.05 -10.80
N LEU A 128 3.97 8.31 -11.25
CA LEU A 128 4.54 8.48 -12.60
C LEU A 128 3.48 8.27 -13.70
N GLY A 129 2.58 7.30 -13.51
CA GLY A 129 1.49 7.04 -14.45
C GLY A 129 0.38 8.11 -14.44
N THR A 130 0.17 8.77 -13.30
CA THR A 130 -0.94 9.74 -13.11
C THR A 130 -0.49 11.21 -13.19
N SER A 131 0.81 11.49 -13.09
CA SER A 131 1.39 12.85 -13.05
C SER A 131 1.25 13.62 -14.36
N LYS A 132 1.41 12.96 -15.51
CA LYS A 132 1.38 13.61 -16.84
C LYS A 132 0.03 14.23 -17.19
N LYS A 133 -1.05 13.86 -16.50
CA LYS A 133 -2.37 14.48 -16.72
C LYS A 133 -2.46 15.90 -16.12
N TRP A 134 -1.44 16.32 -15.36
CA TRP A 134 -1.39 17.59 -14.64
C TRP A 134 -0.37 18.57 -15.21
N GLN A 135 0.26 18.26 -16.35
CA GLN A 135 1.04 19.26 -17.07
C GLN A 135 0.07 20.28 -17.66
N THR A 136 -0.21 21.34 -16.90
CA THR A 136 -0.80 22.57 -17.42
C THR A 136 0.03 23.02 -18.61
N GLU A 137 -0.62 23.25 -19.74
CA GLU A 137 -0.02 24.03 -20.83
C GLU A 137 0.38 25.38 -20.21
N ILE A 138 1.67 25.58 -20.02
CA ILE A 138 2.23 26.91 -19.78
C ILE A 138 2.12 27.60 -21.14
N VAL A 139 0.98 28.26 -21.38
CA VAL A 139 0.76 29.16 -22.52
C VAL A 139 1.27 30.54 -22.14
#